data_AF-A0A3C1LA70-F1
#
_entry.id   AF-A0A3C1LA70-F1
#
_cell.length_a   1.000
_cell.length_b   1.000
_cell.length_c   1.000
_cell.angle_alpha   90.00
_cell.angle_beta   90.00
_cell.angle_gamma   90.00
#
_symmetry.space_group_name_H-M   'P 1'
#
loop_
_entity.id
_entity.type
_entity.pdbx_description
1 polymer ?
#
loop_
_entity_poly.entity_id
_entity_poly.type
_entity_poly.pdbx_seq_one_letter_code
_entity_poly.pdbx_strand_id
1 'polypeptide(L)'
;APRPDDVVIQCTGGRPGTRSYEVAPGAIVLDVVDVHRGTPLPDGPIALFDPIGGPIAVALAETLGSRAILITQDQIAGNELSRTGDLAPANVRLQQQGAQIERRSLLRAVRAGEVELEDRFSGERRTVHCAALVDCGFRLPTDPIPAATAQAGDCVAPRTIHEAVLEARRAALSV
;
A
#
# COMPACT_ATOMS: atom_id res chain seq x y z
N ALA A 1 -32.62 10.43 -2.18
CA ALA A 1 -31.78 11.53 -2.70
C ALA A 1 -31.75 12.64 -1.65
N PRO A 2 -30.64 13.40 -1.55
CA PRO A 2 -30.59 14.58 -0.68
C PRO A 2 -31.68 15.58 -1.09
N ARG A 3 -32.22 16.32 -0.12
CA ARG A 3 -33.14 17.44 -0.37
C ARG A 3 -32.36 18.64 -0.93
N PRO A 4 -33.04 19.61 -1.57
CA PRO A 4 -32.38 20.76 -2.19
C PRO A 4 -31.45 21.57 -1.26
N ASP A 5 -31.76 21.60 0.04
CA ASP A 5 -30.99 22.36 1.05
C ASP A 5 -30.03 21.47 1.87
N ASP A 6 -29.94 20.16 1.57
CA ASP A 6 -29.04 19.27 2.31
C ASP A 6 -27.59 19.47 1.82
N VAL A 7 -26.66 19.63 2.77
CA VAL A 7 -25.23 19.61 2.49
C VAL A 7 -24.73 18.17 2.47
N VAL A 8 -24.07 17.77 1.38
CA VAL A 8 -23.47 16.44 1.24
C VAL A 8 -21.97 16.57 1.08
N ILE A 9 -21.20 16.00 2.02
CA ILE A 9 -19.74 15.92 1.92
C ILE A 9 -19.36 14.49 1.58
N GLN A 10 -18.71 14.30 0.43
CA GLN A 10 -18.16 13.01 0.03
C GLN A 10 -16.84 12.75 0.77
N CYS A 11 -16.78 11.64 1.50
CA CYS A 11 -15.59 11.13 2.20
C CYS A 11 -15.37 9.64 1.88
N THR A 12 -15.51 9.26 0.61
CA THR A 12 -15.56 7.84 0.18
C THR A 12 -14.21 7.13 0.11
N GLY A 13 -13.13 7.79 0.54
CA GLY A 13 -11.79 7.20 0.60
C GLY A 13 -11.13 7.02 -0.77
N GLY A 14 -10.17 6.10 -0.85
CA GLY A 14 -9.44 5.76 -2.07
C GLY A 14 -9.65 4.32 -2.54
N ARG A 15 -9.51 4.10 -3.84
CA ARG A 15 -9.54 2.79 -4.49
C ARG A 15 -8.12 2.28 -4.79
N PRO A 16 -7.94 0.97 -5.05
CA PRO A 16 -6.64 0.43 -5.45
C PRO A 16 -6.04 1.20 -6.63
N GLY A 17 -4.73 1.39 -6.60
CA GLY A 17 -3.99 2.09 -7.65
C GLY A 17 -3.83 1.27 -8.91
N THR A 18 -3.31 1.93 -9.96
CA THR A 18 -2.93 1.23 -11.19
C THR A 18 -1.65 0.44 -10.93
N ARG A 19 -1.68 -0.86 -11.26
CA ARG A 19 -0.49 -1.72 -11.18
C ARG A 19 0.50 -1.31 -12.26
N SER A 20 1.77 -1.15 -11.86
CA SER A 20 2.88 -0.84 -12.77
C SER A 20 3.65 -2.08 -13.25
N TYR A 21 3.13 -3.27 -12.96
CA TYR A 21 3.78 -4.56 -13.17
C TYR A 21 2.80 -5.52 -13.85
N GLU A 22 3.35 -6.51 -14.54
CA GLU A 22 2.57 -7.55 -15.22
C GLU A 22 2.02 -8.55 -14.20
N VAL A 23 0.80 -9.06 -14.44
CA VAL A 23 0.23 -10.17 -13.67
C VAL A 23 -0.10 -11.30 -14.63
N ALA A 24 0.65 -12.39 -14.54
CA ALA A 24 0.44 -13.58 -15.37
C ALA A 24 -0.79 -14.39 -14.90
N PRO A 25 -1.42 -15.19 -15.78
CA PRO A 25 -2.50 -16.09 -15.38
C PRO A 25 -2.08 -17.01 -14.23
N GLY A 26 -2.97 -17.16 -13.23
CA GLY A 26 -2.73 -18.01 -12.05
C GLY A 26 -1.89 -17.35 -10.94
N ALA A 27 -1.37 -16.13 -11.14
CA ALA A 27 -0.77 -15.37 -10.05
C ALA A 27 -1.82 -14.97 -9.00
N ILE A 28 -1.45 -15.03 -7.72
CA ILE A 28 -2.28 -14.55 -6.60
C ILE A 28 -1.79 -13.16 -6.21
N VAL A 29 -2.58 -12.13 -6.53
CA VAL A 29 -2.32 -10.74 -6.17
C VAL A 29 -3.49 -10.21 -5.35
N LEU A 30 -3.20 -9.77 -4.13
CA LEU A 30 -4.18 -9.29 -3.16
C LEU A 30 -3.97 -7.82 -2.86
N ASP A 31 -5.05 -7.08 -2.64
CA ASP A 31 -4.99 -5.71 -2.14
C ASP A 31 -4.76 -5.71 -0.62
N VAL A 32 -3.87 -4.85 -0.13
CA VAL A 32 -3.58 -4.76 1.31
C VAL A 32 -4.82 -4.42 2.16
N VAL A 33 -5.79 -3.67 1.63
CA VAL A 33 -7.02 -3.35 2.35
C VAL A 33 -7.89 -4.59 2.49
N ASP A 34 -7.94 -5.45 1.48
CA ASP A 34 -8.69 -6.71 1.54
C ASP A 34 -8.04 -7.69 2.51
N VAL A 35 -6.70 -7.77 2.54
CA VAL A 35 -5.97 -8.56 3.55
C VAL A 35 -6.25 -8.04 4.96
N HIS A 36 -6.20 -6.72 5.16
CA HIS A 36 -6.54 -6.10 6.44
C HIS A 36 -7.99 -6.38 6.88
N ARG A 37 -8.92 -6.51 5.93
CA ARG A 37 -10.32 -6.89 6.18
C ARG A 37 -10.54 -8.38 6.42
N GLY A 38 -9.48 -9.19 6.35
CA GLY A 38 -9.52 -10.61 6.68
C GLY A 38 -9.52 -11.56 5.48
N THR A 39 -9.20 -11.07 4.27
CA THR A 39 -8.93 -11.98 3.14
C THR A 39 -7.76 -12.90 3.51
N PRO A 40 -7.96 -14.23 3.50
CA PRO A 40 -6.94 -15.17 3.93
C PRO A 40 -5.75 -15.15 2.97
N LEU A 41 -4.54 -15.21 3.54
CA LEU A 41 -3.30 -15.40 2.79
C LEU A 41 -3.04 -16.90 2.62
N PRO A 42 -2.54 -17.35 1.46
CA PRO A 42 -2.10 -18.74 1.29
C PRO A 42 -0.94 -19.06 2.23
N ASP A 43 -0.68 -20.35 2.46
CA ASP A 43 0.51 -20.79 3.19
C ASP A 43 1.80 -20.46 2.45
N GLY A 44 2.90 -20.27 3.20
CA GLY A 44 4.22 -19.97 2.65
C GLY A 44 4.59 -18.49 2.64
N PRO A 45 5.70 -18.12 1.96
CA PRO A 45 6.19 -16.75 1.90
C PRO A 45 5.25 -15.82 1.14
N ILE A 46 5.09 -14.59 1.62
CA ILE A 46 4.21 -13.57 1.07
C ILE A 46 5.06 -12.37 0.68
N ALA A 47 5.08 -12.06 -0.61
CA ALA A 47 5.71 -10.87 -1.13
C ALA A 47 4.83 -9.64 -0.83
N LEU A 48 5.42 -8.57 -0.32
CA LEU A 48 4.74 -7.30 -0.05
C LEU A 48 5.37 -6.23 -0.93
N PHE A 49 4.62 -5.72 -1.91
CA PHE A 49 5.13 -4.67 -2.79
C PHE A 49 4.85 -3.29 -2.20
N ASP A 50 5.92 -2.59 -1.83
CA ASP A 50 5.89 -1.24 -1.26
C ASP A 50 6.66 -0.23 -2.12
N PRO A 51 5.99 0.41 -3.09
CA PRO A 51 6.57 1.50 -3.84
C PRO A 51 6.54 2.84 -3.07
N ILE A 52 5.92 2.89 -1.89
CA ILE A 52 5.69 4.13 -1.14
C ILE A 52 6.80 4.36 -0.11
N GLY A 53 7.24 3.29 0.57
CA GLY A 53 8.11 3.38 1.73
C GLY A 53 7.35 3.83 2.99
N GLY A 54 6.03 3.62 3.03
CA GLY A 54 5.15 4.03 4.12
C GLY A 54 4.99 2.98 5.23
N PRO A 55 4.13 3.24 6.23
CA PRO A 55 3.91 2.31 7.36
C PRO A 55 3.15 1.04 6.97
N ILE A 56 2.42 1.04 5.85
CA ILE A 56 1.44 -0.01 5.52
C ILE A 56 2.11 -1.37 5.32
N ALA A 57 3.07 -1.47 4.39
CA ALA A 57 3.77 -2.72 4.12
C ALA A 57 4.65 -3.14 5.30
N VAL A 58 5.26 -2.18 5.99
CA VAL A 58 6.08 -2.43 7.20
C VAL A 58 5.23 -3.09 8.29
N ALA A 59 4.05 -2.55 8.60
CA ALA A 59 3.17 -3.12 9.61
C ALA A 59 2.69 -4.55 9.26
N LEU A 60 2.36 -4.79 7.98
CA LEU A 60 2.01 -6.13 7.52
C LEU A 60 3.20 -7.09 7.57
N ALA A 61 4.40 -6.62 7.20
CA ALA A 61 5.63 -7.40 7.29
C ALA A 61 5.97 -7.79 8.74
N GLU A 62 5.81 -6.86 9.70
CA GLU A 62 5.98 -7.13 11.12
C GLU A 62 5.00 -8.21 11.60
N THR A 63 3.75 -8.18 11.13
CA THR A 63 2.71 -9.16 11.48
C THR A 63 3.00 -10.55 10.90
N LEU A 64 3.51 -10.60 9.66
CA LEU A 64 3.83 -11.85 8.96
C LEU A 64 5.18 -12.45 9.38
N GLY A 65 6.08 -11.62 9.93
CA GLY A 65 7.42 -12.01 10.35
C GLY A 65 8.21 -12.69 9.26
N SER A 66 8.75 -13.88 9.54
CA SER A 66 9.61 -14.64 8.62
C SER A 66 8.93 -15.09 7.33
N ARG A 67 7.60 -14.98 7.24
CA ARG A 67 6.85 -15.20 6.00
C ARG A 67 6.91 -13.99 5.06
N ALA A 68 7.25 -12.80 5.56
CA ALA A 68 7.24 -11.59 4.75
C ALA A 68 8.49 -11.46 3.88
N ILE A 69 8.29 -11.08 2.64
CA ILE A 69 9.33 -10.58 1.73
C ILE A 69 8.91 -9.16 1.32
N LEU A 70 9.41 -8.15 2.04
CA LEU A 70 9.10 -6.75 1.76
C LEU A 70 9.97 -6.25 0.60
N ILE A 71 9.32 -5.89 -0.50
CA ILE A 71 9.96 -5.39 -1.72
C ILE A 71 9.80 -3.88 -1.74
N THR A 72 10.92 -3.17 -1.79
CA THR A 72 10.94 -1.71 -1.86
C THR A 72 11.95 -1.23 -2.88
N GLN A 73 11.60 -0.12 -3.55
CA GLN A 73 12.52 0.58 -4.45
C GLN A 73 13.56 1.42 -3.72
N ASP A 74 13.39 1.61 -2.40
CA ASP A 74 14.25 2.45 -1.57
C ASP A 74 15.48 1.69 -1.05
N GLN A 75 16.41 2.46 -0.49
CA GLN A 75 17.62 1.93 0.16
C GLN A 75 17.33 1.28 1.52
N ILE A 76 16.21 1.64 2.14
CA ILE A 76 15.77 1.17 3.44
C ILE A 76 14.25 0.96 3.41
N ALA A 77 13.77 -0.10 4.07
CA ALA A 77 12.35 -0.34 4.21
C ALA A 77 11.69 0.77 5.04
N GLY A 78 10.53 1.23 4.58
CA GLY A 78 9.77 2.25 5.31
C GLY A 78 10.42 3.63 5.30
N ASN A 79 11.06 4.06 4.21
CA ASN A 79 11.78 5.34 4.13
C ASN A 79 10.99 6.56 4.68
N GLU A 80 9.68 6.62 4.47
CA GLU A 80 8.82 7.71 4.97
C GLU A 80 8.62 7.69 6.50
N LEU A 81 8.94 6.58 7.18
CA LEU A 81 8.97 6.51 8.65
C LEU A 81 10.07 7.37 9.28
N SER A 82 11.01 7.88 8.47
CA SER A 82 12.01 8.85 8.94
C SER A 82 11.35 10.13 9.46
N ARG A 83 10.19 10.50 8.90
CA ARG A 83 9.44 11.72 9.26
C ARG A 83 8.86 11.66 10.67
N THR A 84 8.64 10.47 11.20
CA THR A 84 8.07 10.23 12.53
C THR A 84 9.11 9.73 13.54
N GLY A 85 10.35 9.48 13.10
CA GLY A 85 11.40 8.88 13.92
C GLY A 85 11.31 7.36 14.07
N ASP A 86 10.37 6.69 13.40
CA ASP A 86 10.17 5.23 13.53
C ASP A 86 11.01 4.41 12.54
N LEU A 87 11.74 5.04 11.61
CA LEU A 87 12.53 4.31 10.61
C LEU A 87 13.48 3.27 11.21
N ALA A 88 14.32 3.67 12.16
CA ALA A 88 15.29 2.76 12.78
C ALA A 88 14.59 1.73 13.70
N PRO A 89 13.68 2.12 14.62
CA PRO A 89 12.94 1.15 15.42
C PRO A 89 12.14 0.13 14.59
N ALA A 90 11.48 0.56 13.50
CA ALA A 90 10.75 -0.35 12.61
C ALA A 90 11.67 -1.38 11.96
N ASN A 91 12.82 -0.96 11.44
CA ASN A 91 13.77 -1.91 10.85
C ASN A 91 14.36 -2.89 11.88
N VAL A 92 14.51 -2.48 13.14
CA VAL A 92 14.86 -3.40 14.25
C VAL A 92 13.75 -4.43 14.47
N ARG A 93 12.47 -4.00 14.51
CA ARG A 93 11.33 -4.92 14.66
C ARG A 93 11.25 -5.90 13.49
N LEU A 94 11.37 -5.42 12.25
CA LEU A 94 11.38 -6.27 11.05
C LEU A 94 12.48 -7.34 11.11
N GLN A 95 13.70 -6.95 11.51
CA GLN A 95 14.82 -7.88 11.67
C GLN A 95 14.56 -8.91 12.77
N GLN A 96 14.04 -8.50 13.92
CA GLN A 96 13.70 -9.39 15.03
C GLN A 96 12.62 -10.41 14.66
N GLN A 97 11.66 -10.01 13.83
CA GLN A 97 10.60 -10.90 13.32
C GLN A 97 11.06 -11.78 12.16
N GLY A 98 12.28 -11.57 11.64
CA GLY A 98 12.85 -12.36 10.55
C GLY A 98 12.31 -12.03 9.16
N ALA A 99 11.66 -10.87 8.99
CA ALA A 99 11.17 -10.43 7.69
C ALA A 99 12.33 -10.23 6.70
N GLN A 100 12.15 -10.72 5.47
CA GLN A 100 13.11 -10.51 4.39
C GLN A 100 12.84 -9.17 3.70
N ILE A 101 13.90 -8.48 3.26
CA ILE A 101 13.78 -7.15 2.64
C ILE A 101 14.55 -7.12 1.32
N GLU A 102 13.81 -7.05 0.22
CA GLU A 102 14.29 -6.85 -1.14
C GLU A 102 14.37 -5.35 -1.44
N ARG A 103 15.50 -4.73 -1.09
CA ARG A 103 15.77 -3.29 -1.29
C ARG A 103 16.11 -3.00 -2.75
N ARG A 104 16.02 -1.72 -3.14
CA ARG A 104 16.39 -1.23 -4.48
C ARG A 104 15.71 -2.01 -5.61
N SER A 105 14.54 -2.56 -5.36
CA SER A 105 13.92 -3.54 -6.24
C SER A 105 12.64 -2.97 -6.85
N LEU A 106 12.58 -3.01 -8.17
CA LEU A 106 11.39 -2.72 -8.95
C LEU A 106 10.66 -4.04 -9.23
N LEU A 107 9.39 -4.13 -8.88
CA LEU A 107 8.55 -5.26 -9.26
C LEU A 107 8.22 -5.17 -10.76
N ARG A 108 8.54 -6.22 -11.53
CA ARG A 108 8.29 -6.27 -12.97
C ARG A 108 7.12 -7.16 -13.34
N ALA A 109 7.04 -8.34 -12.74
CA ALA A 109 5.97 -9.29 -13.01
C ALA A 109 5.64 -10.14 -11.78
N VAL A 110 4.39 -10.60 -11.71
CA VAL A 110 3.93 -11.62 -10.77
C VAL A 110 3.50 -12.84 -11.55
N ARG A 111 4.01 -14.01 -11.15
CA ARG A 111 3.67 -15.31 -11.73
C ARG A 111 3.14 -16.23 -10.63
N ALA A 112 2.65 -17.40 -11.01
CA ALA A 112 2.26 -18.41 -10.03
C ALA A 112 3.52 -18.89 -9.27
N GLY A 113 3.58 -18.63 -7.95
CA GLY A 113 4.66 -19.09 -7.08
C GLY A 113 5.90 -18.18 -7.01
N GLU A 114 5.93 -17.06 -7.72
CA GLU A 114 7.09 -16.15 -7.73
C GLU A 114 6.78 -14.73 -8.20
N VAL A 115 7.70 -13.82 -7.89
CA VAL A 115 7.77 -12.46 -8.44
C VAL A 115 9.09 -12.24 -9.17
N GLU A 116 9.05 -11.46 -10.25
CA GLU A 116 10.24 -10.97 -10.96
C GLU A 116 10.60 -9.57 -10.47
N LEU A 117 11.82 -9.43 -9.96
CA LEU A 117 12.37 -8.18 -9.46
C LEU A 117 13.51 -7.71 -10.37
N GLU A 118 13.63 -6.41 -10.53
CA GLU A 118 14.74 -5.75 -11.21
C GLU A 118 15.44 -4.82 -10.23
N ASP A 119 16.76 -4.93 -10.09
CA ASP A 119 17.53 -3.94 -9.33
C ASP A 119 17.47 -2.58 -10.05
N ARG A 120 17.04 -1.54 -9.32
CA ARG A 120 16.78 -0.21 -9.85
C ARG A 120 18.02 0.46 -10.45
N PHE A 121 19.22 0.06 -10.04
CA PHE A 121 20.46 0.70 -10.45
C PHE A 121 21.21 -0.12 -11.49
N SER A 122 21.32 -1.43 -11.31
CA SER A 122 22.03 -2.30 -12.26
C SER A 122 21.16 -2.80 -13.40
N GLY A 123 19.83 -2.81 -13.23
CA GLY A 123 18.89 -3.43 -14.17
C GLY A 123 18.92 -4.95 -14.14
N GLU A 124 19.67 -5.57 -13.22
CA GLU A 124 19.73 -7.02 -13.08
C GLU A 124 18.37 -7.58 -12.64
N ARG A 125 17.91 -8.61 -13.34
CA ARG A 125 16.64 -9.29 -13.04
C ARG A 125 16.86 -10.58 -12.29
N ARG A 126 15.99 -10.84 -11.32
CA ARG A 126 15.95 -12.07 -10.53
C ARG A 126 14.53 -12.45 -10.16
N THR A 127 14.32 -13.72 -9.87
CA THR A 127 13.04 -14.23 -9.35
C THR A 127 13.14 -14.47 -7.85
N VAL A 128 12.02 -14.26 -7.15
CA VAL A 128 11.87 -14.56 -5.73
C VAL A 128 10.61 -15.39 -5.53
N HIS A 129 10.76 -16.56 -4.91
CA HIS A 129 9.64 -17.48 -4.67
C HIS A 129 8.72 -16.96 -3.55
N CYS A 130 7.42 -16.94 -3.84
CA CYS A 130 6.38 -16.56 -2.89
C CYS A 130 5.03 -17.18 -3.28
N ALA A 131 4.20 -17.48 -2.29
CA ALA A 131 2.86 -18.02 -2.51
C ALA A 131 1.87 -16.98 -3.06
N ALA A 132 2.04 -15.71 -2.69
CA ALA A 132 1.22 -14.60 -3.18
C ALA A 132 1.96 -13.26 -3.08
N LEU A 133 1.49 -12.28 -3.84
CA LEU A 133 1.83 -10.87 -3.69
C LEU A 133 0.68 -10.12 -2.98
N VAL A 134 1.02 -9.28 -2.00
CA VAL A 134 0.14 -8.24 -1.47
C VAL A 134 0.61 -6.89 -1.98
N ASP A 135 -0.25 -6.19 -2.72
CA ASP A 135 0.00 -4.85 -3.23
C ASP A 135 -0.29 -3.82 -2.14
N CYS A 136 0.77 -3.15 -1.68
CA CYS A 136 0.71 -2.06 -0.70
C CYS A 136 0.96 -0.69 -1.37
N GLY A 137 0.72 -0.60 -2.68
CA GLY A 137 0.97 0.58 -3.48
C GLY A 137 -0.01 1.73 -3.29
N PHE A 138 0.21 2.78 -4.07
CA PHE A 138 -0.56 4.02 -4.02
C PHE A 138 -2.06 3.77 -4.24
N ARG A 139 -2.88 4.59 -3.59
CA ARG A 139 -4.33 4.62 -3.82
C ARG A 139 -4.67 5.71 -4.83
N LEU A 140 -5.77 5.52 -5.54
CA LEU A 140 -6.38 6.54 -6.39
C LEU A 140 -7.64 7.10 -5.73
N PRO A 141 -8.01 8.36 -5.99
CA PRO A 141 -9.27 8.90 -5.53
C PRO A 141 -10.45 8.11 -6.12
N THR A 142 -11.55 8.04 -5.35
CA THR A 142 -12.85 7.58 -5.86
C THR A 142 -13.52 8.66 -6.71
N ASP A 143 -14.40 8.25 -7.62
CA ASP A 143 -15.08 9.18 -8.52
C ASP A 143 -15.96 10.20 -7.75
N PRO A 144 -16.06 11.45 -8.22
CA PRO A 144 -16.97 12.44 -7.65
C PRO A 144 -18.42 11.98 -7.72
N ILE A 145 -19.16 12.15 -6.61
CA ILE A 145 -20.60 11.90 -6.56
C ILE A 145 -21.31 13.19 -7.01
N PRO A 146 -22.14 13.18 -8.07
CA PRO A 146 -22.75 14.39 -8.62
C PRO A 146 -23.61 15.21 -7.63
N ALA A 147 -24.15 14.55 -6.59
CA ALA A 147 -24.97 15.18 -5.56
C ALA A 147 -24.15 15.68 -4.35
N ALA A 148 -22.83 15.56 -4.37
CA ALA A 148 -21.97 16.04 -3.29
C ALA A 148 -21.70 17.55 -3.43
N THR A 149 -21.94 18.31 -2.37
CA THR A 149 -21.61 19.73 -2.26
C THR A 149 -20.10 19.95 -2.19
N ALA A 150 -19.38 19.05 -1.52
CA ALA A 150 -17.93 19.09 -1.37
C ALA A 150 -17.35 17.68 -1.26
N GLN A 151 -16.03 17.58 -1.41
CA GLN A 151 -15.26 16.37 -1.22
C GLN A 151 -14.16 16.61 -0.17
N ALA A 152 -13.81 15.61 0.63
CA ALA A 152 -12.74 15.71 1.61
C ALA A 152 -11.98 14.39 1.80
N GLY A 153 -10.66 14.47 1.99
CA GLY A 153 -9.79 13.35 2.26
C GLY A 153 -9.38 12.57 1.02
N ASP A 154 -9.25 11.24 1.15
CA ASP A 154 -8.63 10.44 0.10
C ASP A 154 -9.46 10.36 -1.19
N CYS A 155 -10.76 10.69 -1.16
CA CYS A 155 -11.55 10.80 -2.39
C CYS A 155 -11.16 12.03 -3.24
N VAL A 156 -10.39 12.96 -2.68
CA VAL A 156 -9.79 14.10 -3.40
C VAL A 156 -8.37 13.75 -3.82
N ALA A 157 -7.53 13.38 -2.84
CA ALA A 157 -6.14 13.04 -3.04
C ALA A 157 -5.66 12.13 -1.90
N PRO A 158 -5.50 10.81 -2.13
CA PRO A 158 -5.05 9.88 -1.11
C PRO A 158 -3.70 10.27 -0.51
N ARG A 159 -3.66 10.48 0.81
CA ARG A 159 -2.47 10.90 1.57
C ARG A 159 -2.45 10.19 2.93
N THR A 160 -2.13 10.90 4.01
CA THR A 160 -2.15 10.34 5.36
C THR A 160 -3.49 10.60 6.02
N ILE A 161 -3.75 9.88 7.11
CA ILE A 161 -4.91 10.10 7.98
C ILE A 161 -4.97 11.55 8.48
N HIS A 162 -3.81 12.20 8.68
CA HIS A 162 -3.77 13.60 9.12
C HIS A 162 -4.43 14.53 8.10
N GLU A 163 -4.12 14.39 6.81
CA GLU A 163 -4.74 15.22 5.78
C GLU A 163 -6.23 14.94 5.65
N ALA A 164 -6.67 13.68 5.76
CA ALA A 164 -8.08 13.32 5.72
C ALA A 164 -8.87 13.99 6.86
N VAL A 165 -8.35 13.96 8.09
CA VAL A 165 -8.97 14.63 9.25
C VAL A 165 -8.98 16.15 9.07
N LEU A 166 -7.88 16.73 8.59
CA LEU A 166 -7.76 18.17 8.38
C LEU A 166 -8.74 18.68 7.33
N GLU A 167 -8.88 17.97 6.22
CA GLU A 167 -9.81 18.34 5.15
C GLU A 167 -11.26 18.16 5.54
N ALA A 168 -11.60 17.06 6.24
CA ALA A 168 -12.94 16.88 6.78
C ALA A 168 -13.34 18.04 7.71
N ARG A 169 -12.41 18.46 8.60
CA ARG A 169 -12.65 19.61 9.49
C ARG A 169 -12.84 20.90 8.69
N ARG A 170 -12.05 21.14 7.65
CA ARG A 170 -12.18 22.35 6.81
C ARG A 170 -13.51 22.36 6.05
N ALA A 171 -13.90 21.24 5.46
CA ALA A 171 -15.17 21.11 4.74
C ALA A 171 -16.37 21.34 5.67
N ALA A 172 -16.33 20.81 6.89
CA ALA A 172 -17.39 21.02 7.87
C ALA A 172 -17.51 22.48 8.35
N LEU A 173 -16.42 23.27 8.31
CA LEU A 173 -16.43 24.68 8.70
C LEU A 173 -16.79 25.63 7.55
N SER A 174 -16.87 25.12 6.32
CA SER A 174 -17.16 25.91 5.12
C SER A 174 -18.60 25.82 4.63
N VAL A 175 -19.45 25.06 5.32
CA VAL A 175 -20.84 24.75 4.94
C VAL A 175 -21.83 25.22 5.97
#